data_AF-A0A958LB98-F1
#
_entry.id   AF-A0A958LB98-F1
#
_cell.length_a   1.000
_cell.length_b   1.000
_cell.length_c   1.000
_cell.angle_alpha   90.00
_cell.angle_beta   90.00
_cell.angle_gamma   90.00
#
_symmetry.space_group_name_H-M   'P 1'
#
loop_
_entity.id
_entity.type
_entity.pdbx_description
1 polymer ?
#
loop_
_entity_poly.entity_id
_entity_poly.type
_entity_poly.pdbx_seq_one_letter_code
_entity_poly.pdbx_strand_id
1 'polypeptide(L)' 'FILPSGHIVACSLHICRTLTRRAERRIVDGIDLDSVPELIVVYVNRLSDYFFVLSRFINFQAGIIESPWKPL' A
#
# COMPACT_ATOMS: atom_id res chain seq x y z
N PHE A 1 4.00 4.85 -12.35
CA PHE A 1 3.07 4.99 -11.22
C PHE A 1 1.63 5.03 -11.74
N ILE A 2 0.67 4.55 -10.95
CA ILE A 2 -0.77 4.63 -11.27
C ILE A 2 -1.36 5.67 -10.32
N LEU A 3 -2.25 6.52 -10.82
CA LEU A 3 -2.95 7.47 -9.97
C LEU A 3 -3.89 6.71 -9.02
N PRO A 4 -3.90 7.02 -7.71
CA PRO A 4 -4.78 6.38 -6.75
C PRO A 4 -6.22 6.86 -6.97
N SER A 5 -6.94 6.20 -7.87
CA SER A 5 -8.29 6.56 -8.28
C SER A 5 -9.12 5.33 -8.66
N GLY A 6 -10.40 5.54 -8.97
CA GLY A 6 -11.31 4.50 -9.43
C GLY A 6 -12.39 4.19 -8.39
N HIS A 7 -12.62 2.91 -8.12
CA HIS A 7 -13.67 2.45 -7.20
C HIS A 7 -13.40 2.93 -5.77
N ILE A 8 -14.46 3.20 -4.99
CA ILE A 8 -14.32 3.69 -3.61
C ILE A 8 -13.45 2.78 -2.73
N VAL A 9 -13.60 1.46 -2.88
CA VAL A 9 -12.79 0.47 -2.17
C VAL A 9 -11.33 0.49 -2.64
N ALA A 10 -11.07 0.67 -3.94
CA ALA A 10 -9.70 0.78 -4.47
C ALA A 10 -9.01 2.04 -3.92
N CYS A 11 -9.72 3.16 -3.85
CA CYS A 11 -9.25 4.38 -3.21
C CYS A 11 -8.93 4.16 -1.71
N SER A 12 -9.83 3.51 -0.97
CA SER A 12 -9.59 3.14 0.44
C SER A 12 -8.36 2.24 0.60
N LEU A 13 -8.13 1.29 -0.32
CA LEU A 13 -6.95 0.43 -0.31
C LEU A 13 -5.65 1.20 -0.57
N HIS A 14 -5.69 2.23 -1.41
CA HIS A 14 -4.56 3.14 -1.55
C HIS A 14 -4.29 3.95 -0.27
N ILE A 15 -5.32 4.29 0.51
CA ILE A 15 -5.14 4.87 1.85
C ILE A 15 -4.51 3.83 2.78
N CYS A 16 -5.03 2.60 2.85
CA CYS A 16 -4.44 1.51 3.64
C CYS A 16 -2.96 1.30 3.31
N ARG A 17 -2.59 1.37 2.02
CA ARG A 17 -1.20 1.30 1.57
C ARG A 17 -0.34 2.43 2.14
N THR A 18 -0.80 3.68 2.11
CA THR A 18 -0.01 4.81 2.66
C THR A 18 0.09 4.75 4.18
N LEU A 19 -0.97 4.30 4.86
CA LEU A 19 -0.97 4.03 6.29
C LEU A 19 0.05 2.95 6.68
N THR A 20 0.08 1.85 5.93
CA THR A 20 1.00 0.72 6.16
C THR A 20 2.45 1.14 5.95
N ARG A 21 2.75 1.86 4.86
CA ARG A 21 4.09 2.43 4.60
C ARG A 21 4.52 3.42 5.68
N ARG A 22 3.57 4.15 6.29
CA ARG A 22 3.84 5.05 7.42
C ARG A 22 4.11 4.26 8.71
N ALA A 23 3.38 3.17 8.95
CA ALA A 23 3.63 2.27 10.06
C ALA A 23 5.01 1.62 9.91
N GLU A 24 5.36 1.13 8.73
CA GLU A 24 6.69 0.59 8.40
C GLU A 24 7.82 1.55 8.76
N ARG A 25 7.72 2.83 8.34
CA ARG A 25 8.73 3.83 8.71
C ARG A 25 8.83 4.00 10.23
N ARG A 26 7.72 4.09 10.95
CA ARG A 26 7.74 4.19 12.42
C ARG A 26 8.33 2.96 13.10
N ILE A 27 8.09 1.78 12.53
CA ILE A 27 8.69 0.54 13.00
C ILE A 27 10.20 0.64 12.81
N VAL A 28 10.68 0.96 11.61
CA VAL A 28 12.13 1.08 11.34
C VAL A 28 12.80 2.21 12.15
N ASP A 29 12.14 3.36 12.31
CA ASP A 29 12.68 4.54 13.02
C ASP A 29 12.66 4.37 14.55
N GLY A 30 11.70 3.61 15.09
CA GLY A 30 11.44 3.46 16.52
C GLY A 30 11.93 2.15 17.14
N ILE A 31 12.57 1.31 16.34
CA ILE A 31 13.13 0.03 16.80
C ILE A 31 14.44 0.31 17.54
N ASP A 32 14.43 0.02 18.84
CA ASP A 32 15.60 -0.56 19.48
C ASP A 32 15.75 -1.95 18.84
N LEU A 33 16.88 -2.22 18.17
CA LEU A 33 17.08 -3.35 17.22
C LEU A 33 16.64 -4.73 17.74
N ASP A 34 16.54 -4.89 19.06
CA ASP A 34 16.18 -6.15 19.72
C ASP A 34 14.68 -6.29 20.08
N SER A 35 13.87 -5.23 19.90
CA SER A 35 12.49 -5.18 20.42
C SER A 35 11.41 -5.66 19.45
N VAL A 36 11.68 -5.63 18.14
CA VAL A 36 10.71 -6.01 17.10
C VAL A 36 11.29 -7.12 16.23
N PRO A 37 10.62 -8.28 16.14
CA PRO A 37 11.03 -9.35 15.24
C PRO A 37 11.10 -8.88 13.78
N GLU A 38 12.18 -9.22 13.08
CA GLU A 38 12.38 -8.92 11.65
C GLU A 38 11.19 -9.36 10.78
N LEU A 39 10.55 -10.49 11.14
CA LEU A 39 9.36 -11.01 10.48
C LEU A 39 8.22 -9.97 10.41
N ILE A 40 8.07 -9.11 11.42
CA ILE A 40 7.05 -8.06 11.43
C ILE A 40 7.37 -7.00 10.37
N VAL A 41 8.63 -6.59 10.27
CA VAL A 41 9.08 -5.62 9.26
C VAL A 41 8.83 -6.18 7.86
N VAL A 42 9.22 -7.42 7.61
CA VAL A 42 8.97 -8.12 6.34
C VAL A 42 7.47 -8.21 6.05
N TYR A 43 6.67 -8.60 7.03
CA TYR A 43 5.22 -8.72 6.86
C TYR A 43 4.56 -7.39 6.51
N VAL A 44 4.84 -6.33 7.28
CA VAL A 44 4.30 -4.98 7.02
C VAL A 44 4.73 -4.50 5.64
N ASN A 45 5.98 -4.80 5.24
CA ASN A 45 6.46 -4.45 3.91
C ASN A 45 5.63 -5.10 2.80
N ARG A 46 5.37 -6.42 2.90
CA ARG A 46 4.54 -7.18 1.95
C ARG A 46 3.06 -6.75 1.99
N LEU A 47 2.54 -6.38 3.15
CA LEU A 47 1.14 -5.98 3.33
C LEU A 47 0.77 -4.75 2.48
N SER A 48 1.66 -3.77 2.41
CA SER A 48 1.46 -2.60 1.54
C SER A 48 1.54 -2.93 0.05
N ASP A 49 2.33 -3.92 -0.35
CA ASP A 49 2.34 -4.41 -1.74
C ASP A 49 1.01 -5.13 -2.05
N TYR A 50 0.50 -5.92 -1.09
CA TYR A 50 -0.82 -6.53 -1.18
C TYR A 50 -1.93 -5.50 -1.35
N PHE A 51 -1.96 -4.41 -0.57
CA PHE A 51 -2.96 -3.36 -0.74
C PHE A 51 -2.88 -2.67 -2.11
N PHE A 52 -1.68 -2.55 -2.69
CA PHE A 52 -1.54 -2.05 -4.05
C PHE A 52 -2.17 -3.01 -5.07
N VAL A 53 -1.85 -4.31 -5.01
CA VAL A 53 -2.41 -5.31 -5.93
C VAL A 53 -3.92 -5.45 -5.77
N LEU A 54 -4.42 -5.45 -4.53
CA LEU A 54 -5.85 -5.56 -4.25
C LEU A 54 -6.61 -4.34 -4.78
N SER A 55 -6.06 -3.12 -4.67
CA SER A 55 -6.67 -1.93 -5.27
C SER A 55 -6.91 -2.09 -6.77
N ARG A 56 -5.88 -2.59 -7.48
CA ARG A 56 -5.96 -2.84 -8.93
C ARG A 56 -6.95 -3.94 -9.27
N PHE A 57 -7.00 -4.99 -8.46
CA PHE A 57 -7.96 -6.07 -8.65
C PHE A 57 -9.41 -5.58 -8.50
N ILE A 58 -9.68 -4.71 -7.51
CA ILE A 58 -11.00 -4.12 -7.33
C ILE A 58 -11.39 -3.23 -8.51
N ASN A 59 -10.47 -2.39 -9.00
CA ASN A 59 -10.72 -1.58 -10.21
C ASN A 59 -10.98 -2.47 -11.43
N PHE A 60 -10.22 -3.55 -11.60
CA PHE A 60 -10.42 -4.53 -12.66
C PHE A 60 -11.80 -5.20 -12.57
N GLN A 61 -12.21 -5.66 -11.39
CA GLN A 61 -13.53 -6.26 -11.18
C GLN A 61 -14.68 -5.27 -11.42
N ALA A 62 -14.47 -3.99 -11.11
CA ALA A 62 -15.44 -2.92 -11.37
C ALA A 62 -15.44 -2.42 -12.83
N GLY A 63 -14.58 -2.96 -13.71
CA GLY A 63 -14.44 -2.51 -15.09
C GLY A 63 -13.86 -1.10 -15.25
N ILE A 64 -13.14 -0.59 -14.23
CA ILE A 64 -12.57 0.75 -14.22
C ILE A 64 -11.14 0.71 -14.77
N ILE A 65 -10.88 1.54 -15.78
CA ILE A 65 -9.55 1.67 -16.39
C ILE A 65 -8.66 2.55 -15.50
N GLU A 66 -7.51 2.02 -15.10
CA GLU A 66 -6.55 2.75 -14.28
C GLU A 66 -5.77 3.78 -15.11
N SER A 67 -5.56 4.97 -14.54
CA SER A 67 -4.84 6.05 -15.22
C SER A 67 -3.36 6.03 -14.85
N PRO A 68 -2.45 5.78 -15.83
CA PRO A 68 -1.01 5.88 -15.56
C PRO A 68 -0.64 7.34 -15.30
N TRP A 69 0.21 7.56 -14.30
CA TRP A 69 0.79 8.88 -14.04
C TRP A 69 1.64 9.31 -15.25
N LYS A 70 1.39 10.53 -15.74
CA LYS A 70 2.16 11.16 -16.80
C LYS A 70 2.96 12.33 -16.21
N PRO A 71 4.29 12.38 -16.37
CA PRO A 71 5.07 13.58 -16.05
C PRO A 71 4.64 14.73 -16.97
N LEU A 72 4.78 15.96 -16.45
CA LEU A 72 4.64 17.20 -17.24
C LEU A 72 5.78 17.35 -18.24
#